data_AF-A0A357NCH5-F1
#
_entry.id   AF-A0A357NCH5-F1
#
_cell.length_a   1.000
_cell.length_b   1.000
_cell.length_c   1.000
_cell.angle_alpha   90.00
_cell.angle_beta   90.00
_cell.angle_gamma   90.00
#
_symmetry.space_group_name_H-M   'P 1'
#
loop_
_entity.id
_entity.type
_entity.pdbx_description
1 polymer ?
#
loop_
_entity_poly.entity_id
_entity_poly.type
_entity_poly.pdbx_seq_one_letter_code
_entity_poly.pdbx_strand_id
1 'polypeptide(L)' 'MKAKDIMVREVVTVNQSATINEIAKILNEHKISGAPVVDDAGKLVGI' A
#
# COMPACT_ATOMS: atom_id res chain seq x y z
N MET A 1 -16.44 6.19 -18.66
CA MET A 1 -15.16 5.92 -17.97
C MET A 1 -15.45 5.24 -16.65
N LYS A 2 -14.70 4.19 -16.32
CA LYS A 2 -14.78 3.37 -15.11
C LYS A 2 -13.44 3.51 -14.35
N ALA A 3 -13.41 3.22 -13.06
CA ALA A 3 -12.19 3.31 -12.24
C ALA A 3 -11.00 2.55 -12.87
N LYS A 4 -11.27 1.35 -13.41
CA LYS A 4 -10.26 0.51 -14.10
C LYS A 4 -9.60 1.17 -15.31
N ASP A 5 -10.20 2.24 -15.86
CA ASP A 5 -9.71 2.95 -17.03
C ASP A 5 -8.64 3.99 -16.66
N ILE A 6 -8.56 4.41 -15.38
CA ILE A 6 -7.65 5.47 -14.91
C ILE A 6 -6.80 5.10 -13.68
N MET A 7 -7.15 4.03 -12.97
CA MET A 7 -6.43 3.65 -11.75
C MET A 7 -5.01 3.15 -12.04
N VAL A 8 -4.09 3.50 -11.15
CA VAL A 8 -2.76 2.86 -11.10
C VAL A 8 -2.95 1.42 -10.60
N ARG A 9 -2.42 0.45 -11.37
CA ARG A 9 -2.57 -0.99 -11.05
C ARG A 9 -1.45 -1.52 -10.19
N GLU A 10 -0.24 -1.03 -10.39
CA GLU A 10 0.93 -1.40 -9.62
C GLU A 10 1.11 -0.40 -8.49
N VAL A 11 0.70 -0.81 -7.29
CA VAL A 11 0.80 0.00 -6.08
C VAL A 11 1.67 -0.69 -5.06
N VAL A 12 2.41 0.10 -4.29
CA VAL A 12 3.15 -0.39 -3.12
C VAL A 12 2.14 -0.67 -2.01
N THR A 13 2.20 -1.86 -1.42
CA THR A 13 1.40 -2.25 -0.27
C THR A 13 2.29 -2.52 0.94
N VAL A 14 1.70 -2.46 2.14
CA VAL A 14 2.37 -2.87 3.39
C VAL A 14 1.60 -4.01 4.03
N ASN A 15 2.29 -4.93 4.69
CA ASN A 15 1.64 -6.01 5.42
C ASN A 15 1.09 -5.50 6.76
N GLN A 16 -0.06 -6.00 7.21
CA GLN A 16 -0.69 -5.64 8.48
C GLN A 16 0.18 -5.89 9.73
N SER A 17 1.19 -6.74 9.63
CA SER A 17 2.15 -7.03 10.70
C SER A 17 3.38 -6.12 10.70
N ALA A 18 3.53 -5.25 9.68
CA ALA A 18 4.67 -4.35 9.57
C ALA A 18 4.69 -3.31 10.70
N THR A 19 5.88 -3.01 11.20
CA THR A 19 6.09 -1.99 12.21
C THR A 19 6.00 -0.58 11.61
N ILE A 20 5.72 0.42 12.45
CA ILE A 20 5.67 1.83 12.04
C ILE A 20 6.99 2.27 11.36
N ASN A 21 8.13 1.80 11.86
CA ASN A 21 9.43 2.17 11.30
C ASN A 21 9.64 1.61 9.88
N GLU A 22 9.23 0.37 9.64
CA GLU A 22 9.29 -0.25 8.32
C GLU A 22 8.36 0.48 7.34
N ILE A 23 7.14 0.80 7.77
CA ILE A 23 6.18 1.57 6.97
C ILE A 23 6.75 2.95 6.63
N ALA A 24 7.26 3.68 7.62
CA ALA A 24 7.85 5.01 7.41
C ALA A 24 9.01 4.98 6.41
N LYS A 25 9.86 3.94 6.48
CA LYS A 25 10.94 3.72 5.52
C LYS A 25 10.39 3.49 4.11
N ILE A 26 9.42 2.58 3.95
CA ILE A 26 8.80 2.28 2.65
C ILE A 26 8.17 3.53 2.03
N LEU A 27 7.40 4.29 2.81
CA LEU A 27 6.74 5.52 2.33
C LEU A 27 7.76 6.57 1.86
N ASN A 28 8.83 6.78 2.62
CA ASN A 28 9.87 7.73 2.27
C ASN A 28 10.72 7.29 1.07
N GLU A 29 11.00 5.99 0.93
CA GLU A 29 11.73 5.44 -0.22
C GLU A 29 10.94 5.59 -1.52
N HIS A 30 9.64 5.30 -1.48
CA HIS A 30 8.77 5.38 -2.66
C HIS A 30 8.18 6.78 -2.89
N LYS A 31 8.44 7.74 -2.00
CA LYS A 31 7.94 9.13 -2.07
C LYS A 31 6.41 9.20 -2.13
N ILE A 32 5.75 8.37 -1.33
CA ILE A 32 4.28 8.31 -1.24
C ILE A 32 3.80 8.69 0.16
N SER A 33 2.60 9.26 0.25
CA SER A 33 2.00 9.68 1.52
C SER A 33 1.25 8.56 2.26
N GLY A 34 0.98 7.45 1.59
CA GLY A 34 0.28 6.29 2.16
C GLY A 34 0.32 5.09 1.21
N ALA A 35 0.00 3.92 1.74
CA ALA A 35 0.02 2.66 1.02
C ALA A 35 -1.09 1.74 1.56
N PRO A 36 -1.78 0.95 0.71
CA PRO A 36 -2.77 0.01 1.20
C PRO A 36 -2.17 -1.04 2.12
N VAL A 37 -2.87 -1.35 3.21
CA VAL A 37 -2.48 -2.39 4.17
C VAL A 37 -3.16 -3.70 3.77
N VAL A 38 -2.37 -4.76 3.60
CA VAL A 38 -2.85 -6.10 3.20
C VAL A 38 -2.50 -7.17 4.24
N ASP A 39 -3.29 -8.23 4.30
CA ASP A 39 -2.95 -9.46 5.02
C ASP A 39 -2.01 -10.37 4.21
N ASP A 40 -1.65 -11.53 4.77
CA ASP A 40 -0.75 -12.49 4.13
C ASP A 40 -1.32 -13.14 2.86
N ALA A 41 -2.65 -13.10 2.68
CA ALA A 41 -3.32 -13.55 1.46
C ALA A 41 -3.43 -12.43 0.40
N GLY A 42 -2.88 -11.24 0.68
CA GLY A 42 -2.94 -10.06 -0.19
C GLY A 42 -4.30 -9.36 -0.16
N LYS A 43 -5.17 -9.67 0.81
CA LYS A 43 -6.46 -9.01 0.94
C LYS A 43 -6.28 -7.65 1.62
N LEU A 44 -6.96 -6.63 1.08
CA LEU A 44 -7.00 -5.30 1.68
C LEU A 44 -7.67 -5.33 3.06
N VAL A 45 -6.98 -4.79 4.06
CA VAL A 45 -7.46 -4.67 5.44
C VAL A 45 -7.44 -3.24 5.97
N GLY A 46 -6.76 -2.31 5.30
CA GLY A 46 -6.69 -0.91 5.72
C GLY A 46 -5.98 0.01 4.74
N ILE A 47 -5.83 1.28 5.14
CA ILE A 47 -5.09 2.36 4.46
C ILE A 47 -4.19 3.04 5.49
#